data_AF-A0A519HYJ2-F1
#
_entry.id   AF-A0A519HYJ2-F1
#
_cell.length_a   1.000
_cell.length_b   1.000
_cell.length_c   1.000
_cell.angle_alpha   90.00
_cell.angle_beta   90.00
_cell.angle_gamma   90.00
#
_symmetry.space_group_name_H-M   'P 1'
#
loop_
_entity.id
_entity.type
_entity.pdbx_description
1 polymer ?
#
loop_
_entity_poly.entity_id
_entity_poly.type
_entity_poly.pdbx_seq_one_letter_code
_entity_poly.pdbx_strand_id
1 'polypeptide(L)'
;MKKRIALIAALAAFALPMSAQAHRAWLAPTSTVLSGTDAWVGFDGGQSNGVFIADHAAMRLDGLTITAPDGSSAQAENTMVGKYRSTFDLHLTQTGTYRIANVSGGVMVSYKQGGEAKRWRGAEADMAANIPADATEVVATRSNSRTETFVTLGEPSAITPTGQGIELVPVTHPNDLAAGEAATFKLVRDGRPAADLEVTIARGGTRYRDNPEEMTVRTGADGSFTVTWPEPGLYWMNASVRTPASGDQLAYSAAYNGVVEVLP
;
A
#
# COMPACT_ATOMS: atom_id res chain seq x y z
N MET A 1 33.80 1.80 15.51
CA MET A 1 33.28 3.15 15.86
C MET A 1 32.04 3.40 15.03
N LYS A 2 30.86 3.59 15.63
CA LYS A 2 29.62 3.88 14.89
C LYS A 2 29.77 5.25 14.23
N LYS A 3 29.76 5.30 12.90
CA LYS A 3 29.88 6.54 12.12
C LYS A 3 28.69 7.45 12.45
N ARG A 4 28.94 8.63 13.01
CA ARG A 4 27.91 9.66 13.27
C ARG A 4 27.88 10.60 12.07
N ILE A 5 27.02 10.33 11.10
CA ILE A 5 26.74 11.27 10.01
C ILE A 5 25.82 12.34 10.60
N ALA A 6 26.25 13.59 10.61
CA ALA A 6 25.41 14.70 11.08
C ALA A 6 24.34 14.99 10.02
N LEU A 7 23.10 14.55 10.26
CA LEU A 7 21.95 14.99 9.46
C LEU A 7 21.68 16.46 9.80
N ILE A 8 21.79 17.34 8.82
CA ILE A 8 21.33 18.72 8.96
C ILE A 8 19.85 18.71 8.56
N ALA A 9 18.97 18.85 9.55
CA ALA A 9 17.54 18.99 9.34
C ALA A 9 17.25 20.31 8.61
N ALA A 10 17.02 20.25 7.31
CA ALA A 10 16.43 21.36 6.58
C ALA A 10 14.95 21.45 6.98
N LEU A 11 14.58 22.49 7.74
CA LEU A 11 13.17 22.90 7.91
C LEU A 11 12.63 23.31 6.53
N ALA A 12 12.06 22.35 5.80
CA ALA A 12 11.30 22.65 4.61
C ALA A 12 9.93 23.18 5.05
N ALA A 13 9.73 24.49 4.91
CA ALA A 13 8.41 25.10 5.03
C ALA A 13 7.50 24.58 3.91
N PHE A 14 6.67 23.58 4.22
CA PHE A 14 5.57 23.15 3.35
C PHE A 14 4.32 22.91 4.18
N ALA A 15 3.61 24.01 4.50
CA ALA A 15 2.18 23.96 4.76
C ALA A 15 1.46 24.19 3.43
N LEU A 16 1.40 23.15 2.59
CA LEU A 16 0.43 23.08 1.50
C LEU A 16 -0.25 21.70 1.60
N PRO A 17 -1.59 21.64 1.61
CA PRO A 17 -2.30 20.38 1.49
C PRO A 17 -2.09 19.86 0.06
N MET A 18 -1.07 19.04 -0.16
CA MET A 18 -0.96 18.24 -1.38
C MET A 18 -1.76 16.94 -1.19
N SER A 19 -3.08 17.06 -1.01
CA SER A 19 -4.03 15.94 -0.99
C SER A 19 -4.46 15.52 -2.40
N ALA A 20 -3.74 15.93 -3.44
CA ALA A 20 -3.94 15.42 -4.79
C ALA A 20 -2.88 14.35 -5.08
N GLN A 21 -3.06 13.14 -4.55
CA GLN A 21 -2.35 11.97 -5.07
C GLN A 21 -2.95 11.66 -6.44
N ALA A 22 -2.38 12.27 -7.49
CA ALA A 22 -2.93 12.21 -8.85
C ALA A 22 -2.97 10.80 -9.45
N HIS A 23 -2.25 9.83 -8.86
CA HIS A 23 -2.22 8.45 -9.34
C HIS A 23 -2.65 7.50 -8.22
N ARG A 24 -3.77 6.83 -8.44
CA ARG A 24 -4.34 5.79 -7.57
C ARG A 24 -3.72 4.45 -7.99
N ALA A 25 -2.79 3.94 -7.20
CA ALA A 25 -2.24 2.59 -7.42
C ALA A 25 -3.25 1.54 -6.94
N TRP A 26 -3.52 0.52 -7.74
CA TRP A 26 -4.49 -0.51 -7.43
C TRP A 26 -4.03 -1.89 -7.91
N LEU A 27 -4.49 -2.92 -7.21
CA LEU A 27 -4.29 -4.32 -7.54
C LEU A 27 -5.65 -5.02 -7.35
N ALA A 28 -6.34 -5.29 -8.45
CA ALA A 28 -7.73 -5.75 -8.47
C ALA A 28 -7.79 -7.24 -8.86
N PRO A 29 -8.38 -8.10 -8.01
CA PRO A 29 -8.62 -9.50 -8.37
C PRO A 29 -9.87 -9.65 -9.23
N THR A 30 -9.97 -10.74 -10.00
CA THR A 30 -11.20 -11.12 -10.73
C THR A 30 -12.28 -11.72 -9.82
N SER A 31 -11.91 -12.14 -8.61
CA SER A 31 -12.80 -12.65 -7.56
C SER A 31 -12.11 -12.56 -6.21
N THR A 32 -12.86 -12.31 -5.14
CA THR A 32 -12.30 -12.25 -3.77
C THR A 32 -12.68 -13.43 -2.88
N VAL A 33 -13.74 -14.18 -3.21
CA VAL A 33 -14.20 -15.35 -2.46
C VAL A 33 -14.47 -16.50 -3.42
N LEU A 34 -13.81 -17.63 -3.19
CA LEU A 34 -13.91 -18.83 -4.00
C LEU A 34 -14.21 -20.05 -3.12
N SER A 35 -14.75 -21.10 -3.73
CA SER A 35 -15.06 -22.36 -3.05
C SER A 35 -14.38 -23.54 -3.75
N GLY A 36 -14.31 -24.68 -3.07
CA GLY A 36 -13.61 -25.87 -3.54
C GLY A 36 -12.24 -26.04 -2.89
N THR A 37 -11.47 -26.99 -3.42
CA THR A 37 -10.11 -27.32 -2.94
C THR A 37 -9.01 -26.72 -3.80
N ASP A 38 -9.38 -26.12 -4.94
CA ASP A 38 -8.49 -25.61 -5.96
C ASP A 38 -9.23 -24.51 -6.75
N ALA A 39 -8.59 -23.37 -6.99
CA ALA A 39 -9.16 -22.32 -7.83
C ALA A 39 -8.09 -21.42 -8.45
N TRP A 40 -8.47 -20.72 -9.52
CA TRP A 40 -7.63 -19.72 -10.17
C TRP A 40 -8.24 -18.33 -10.01
N VAL A 41 -7.39 -17.35 -9.73
CA VAL A 41 -7.77 -15.93 -9.68
C VAL A 41 -6.81 -15.12 -10.52
N GLY A 42 -7.36 -14.31 -11.42
CA GLY A 42 -6.59 -13.34 -12.18
C GLY A 42 -6.49 -12.02 -11.43
N PHE A 43 -5.43 -11.27 -11.68
CA PHE A 43 -5.19 -9.95 -11.09
C PHE A 43 -4.79 -8.95 -12.17
N ASP A 44 -5.40 -7.77 -12.12
CA ASP A 44 -4.96 -6.61 -12.86
C ASP A 44 -4.30 -5.61 -11.87
N GLY A 45 -3.16 -5.04 -12.26
CA GLY A 45 -2.43 -4.04 -11.47
C GLY A 45 -2.10 -2.79 -12.29
N GLY A 46 -2.36 -1.62 -11.74
CA GLY A 46 -2.19 -0.36 -12.46
C GLY A 46 -2.08 0.87 -11.57
N GLN A 47 -1.86 2.00 -12.22
CA GLN A 47 -2.01 3.33 -11.66
C GLN A 47 -3.02 4.08 -12.51
N SER A 48 -3.81 4.96 -11.90
CA SER A 48 -4.88 5.63 -12.63
C SER A 48 -5.32 6.97 -12.05
N ASN A 49 -5.97 7.79 -12.87
CA ASN A 49 -6.66 8.98 -12.38
C ASN A 49 -7.99 8.61 -11.71
N GLY A 50 -8.76 7.72 -12.33
CA GLY A 50 -9.97 7.11 -11.76
C GLY A 50 -9.73 5.66 -11.32
N VAL A 51 -10.32 5.24 -10.20
CA VAL A 51 -10.08 3.90 -9.64
C VAL A 51 -10.40 2.79 -10.65
N PHE A 52 -9.47 1.83 -10.80
CA PHE A 52 -9.57 0.66 -11.71
C PHE A 52 -9.65 1.00 -13.21
N ILE A 53 -9.31 2.22 -13.61
CA ILE A 53 -9.22 2.60 -15.03
C ILE A 53 -7.75 2.52 -15.45
N ALA A 54 -7.37 1.58 -16.31
CA ALA A 54 -5.99 1.47 -16.79
C ALA A 54 -5.65 2.60 -17.80
N ASP A 55 -5.44 3.82 -17.30
CA ASP A 55 -5.16 5.03 -18.10
C ASP A 55 -3.81 5.70 -17.82
N HIS A 56 -3.03 5.17 -16.87
CA HIS A 56 -1.66 5.62 -16.57
C HIS A 56 -0.66 4.45 -16.63
N ALA A 57 0.59 4.65 -16.20
CA ALA A 57 1.64 3.63 -16.26
C ALA A 57 1.24 2.35 -15.51
N ALA A 58 1.43 1.21 -16.19
CA ALA A 58 1.27 -0.11 -15.61
C ALA A 58 2.10 -0.26 -14.32
N MET A 59 1.54 -0.96 -13.33
CA MET A 59 2.24 -1.25 -12.07
C MET A 59 3.45 -2.13 -12.33
N ARG A 60 4.61 -1.80 -11.77
CA ARG A 60 5.78 -2.70 -11.77
C ARG A 60 5.58 -3.75 -10.67
N LEU A 61 5.83 -5.01 -10.98
CA LEU A 61 5.56 -6.15 -10.10
C LEU A 61 6.84 -6.68 -9.43
N ASP A 62 7.96 -5.95 -9.51
CA ASP A 62 9.21 -6.30 -8.83
C ASP A 62 9.04 -6.43 -7.31
N GLY A 63 8.03 -5.78 -6.74
CA GLY A 63 7.66 -5.82 -5.33
C GLY A 63 6.53 -6.79 -5.00
N LEU A 64 6.09 -7.64 -5.94
CA LEU A 64 4.98 -8.56 -5.72
C LEU A 64 5.37 -9.62 -4.71
N THR A 65 4.60 -9.71 -3.64
CA THR A 65 4.68 -10.73 -2.60
C THR A 65 3.30 -11.32 -2.38
N ILE A 66 3.23 -12.66 -2.36
CA ILE A 66 1.99 -13.40 -2.14
C ILE A 66 2.22 -14.32 -0.96
N THR A 67 1.42 -14.14 0.08
CA THR A 67 1.43 -14.95 1.31
C THR A 67 0.21 -15.86 1.32
N ALA A 68 0.44 -17.16 1.42
CA ALA A 68 -0.59 -18.18 1.54
C ALA A 68 -1.17 -18.23 2.97
N PRO A 69 -2.29 -18.94 3.20
CA PRO A 69 -2.97 -19.00 4.49
C PRO A 69 -2.10 -19.47 5.66
N ASP A 70 -1.13 -20.35 5.40
CA ASP A 70 -0.17 -20.88 6.37
C ASP A 70 1.05 -19.97 6.61
N GLY A 71 1.13 -18.82 5.91
CA GLY A 71 2.25 -17.89 5.96
C GLY A 71 3.38 -18.19 4.97
N SER A 72 3.29 -19.28 4.19
CA SER A 72 4.25 -19.59 3.13
C SER A 72 4.11 -18.62 1.94
N SER A 73 5.13 -18.57 1.08
CA SER A 73 5.07 -17.77 -0.15
C SER A 73 4.39 -18.56 -1.26
N ALA A 74 3.45 -17.93 -1.96
CA ALA A 74 2.92 -18.43 -3.23
C ALA A 74 3.49 -17.63 -4.41
N GLN A 75 3.38 -18.19 -5.62
CA GLN A 75 3.95 -17.60 -6.83
C GLN A 75 2.86 -17.12 -7.77
N ALA A 76 3.10 -15.98 -8.41
CA ALA A 76 2.31 -15.51 -9.52
C ALA A 76 2.67 -16.27 -10.79
N GLU A 77 1.66 -16.66 -11.56
CA GLU A 77 1.79 -17.32 -12.85
C GLU A 77 1.31 -16.40 -13.98
N ASN A 78 1.67 -16.73 -15.22
CA ASN A 78 1.22 -15.99 -16.41
C ASN A 78 1.41 -14.46 -16.34
N THR A 79 2.48 -14.00 -15.67
CA THR A 79 2.73 -12.58 -15.46
C THR A 79 2.98 -11.87 -16.79
N MET A 80 2.25 -10.79 -17.06
CA MET A 80 2.40 -9.94 -18.23
C MET A 80 2.44 -8.47 -17.83
N VAL A 81 3.30 -7.71 -18.51
CA VAL A 81 3.42 -6.27 -18.30
C VAL A 81 3.10 -5.54 -19.59
N GLY A 82 1.94 -4.87 -19.62
CA GLY A 82 1.54 -3.99 -20.70
C GLY A 82 1.95 -2.54 -20.49
N LYS A 83 1.42 -1.66 -21.35
CA LYS A 83 1.64 -0.20 -21.24
C LYS A 83 0.91 0.41 -20.05
N TYR A 84 -0.36 0.05 -19.85
CA TYR A 84 -1.23 0.66 -18.84
C TYR A 84 -1.65 -0.26 -17.69
N ARG A 85 -1.51 -1.57 -17.86
CA ARG A 85 -1.76 -2.56 -16.82
C ARG A 85 -0.73 -3.68 -16.85
N SER A 86 -0.52 -4.28 -15.68
CA SER A 86 0.14 -5.58 -15.54
C SER A 86 -0.90 -6.59 -15.11
N THR A 87 -0.73 -7.84 -15.51
CA THR A 87 -1.64 -8.94 -15.18
C THR A 87 -0.85 -10.14 -14.70
N PHE A 88 -1.45 -10.98 -13.86
CA PHE A 88 -0.95 -12.30 -13.49
C PHE A 88 -2.09 -13.16 -12.96
N ASP A 89 -1.85 -14.46 -12.87
CA ASP A 89 -2.76 -15.43 -12.27
C ASP A 89 -2.17 -15.98 -10.98
N LEU A 90 -3.03 -16.39 -10.05
CA LEU A 90 -2.64 -17.13 -8.85
C LEU A 90 -3.44 -18.42 -8.76
N HIS A 91 -2.73 -19.52 -8.59
CA HIS A 91 -3.31 -20.82 -8.28
C HIS A 91 -3.48 -20.98 -6.77
N LEU A 92 -4.73 -21.03 -6.32
CA LEU A 92 -5.10 -21.21 -4.92
C LEU A 92 -5.27 -22.70 -4.64
N THR A 93 -4.40 -23.26 -3.80
CA THR A 93 -4.35 -24.70 -3.48
C THR A 93 -4.50 -24.97 -1.98
N GLN A 94 -4.64 -23.92 -1.16
CA GLN A 94 -4.82 -24.01 0.28
C GLN A 94 -6.09 -23.27 0.67
N THR A 95 -6.92 -23.89 1.53
CA THR A 95 -8.06 -23.21 2.14
C THR A 95 -7.57 -22.11 3.09
N GLY A 96 -8.21 -20.94 3.03
CA GLY A 96 -7.84 -19.77 3.80
C GLY A 96 -7.71 -18.51 2.97
N THR A 97 -7.18 -17.47 3.60
CA THR A 97 -7.04 -16.14 3.02
C THR A 97 -5.61 -15.87 2.60
N TYR A 98 -5.44 -15.59 1.31
CA TYR A 98 -4.19 -15.16 0.71
C TYR A 98 -4.07 -13.64 0.80
N ARG A 99 -2.87 -13.15 1.13
CA ARG A 99 -2.51 -11.73 1.00
C ARG A 99 -1.69 -11.54 -0.26
N ILE A 100 -2.17 -10.71 -1.17
CA ILE A 100 -1.48 -10.36 -2.41
C ILE A 100 -1.10 -8.89 -2.31
N ALA A 101 0.20 -8.60 -2.24
CA ALA A 101 0.67 -7.23 -2.09
C ALA A 101 1.82 -6.92 -3.07
N ASN A 102 1.82 -5.73 -3.62
CA ASN A 102 2.98 -5.15 -4.29
C ASN A 102 3.56 -4.06 -3.39
N VAL A 103 4.77 -4.30 -2.89
CA VAL A 103 5.44 -3.41 -1.94
C VAL A 103 6.64 -2.75 -2.58
N SER A 104 6.79 -1.45 -2.36
CA SER A 104 7.96 -0.70 -2.79
C SER A 104 8.40 0.26 -1.70
N GLY A 105 9.69 0.56 -1.64
CA GLY A 105 10.23 1.40 -0.58
C GLY A 105 11.74 1.41 -0.55
N GLY A 106 12.27 1.94 0.54
CA GLY A 106 13.70 2.10 0.78
C GLY A 106 14.02 3.51 1.23
N VAL A 107 15.30 3.85 1.23
CA VAL A 107 15.78 5.19 1.56
C VAL A 107 16.33 5.83 0.30
N MET A 108 15.92 7.07 0.05
CA MET A 108 16.55 7.95 -0.91
C MET A 108 17.33 9.01 -0.14
N VAL A 109 18.61 9.16 -0.48
CA VAL A 109 19.50 10.17 0.09
C VAL A 109 19.98 11.09 -1.02
N SER A 110 19.85 12.40 -0.81
CA SER A 110 20.54 13.43 -1.59
C SER A 110 21.60 14.07 -0.71
N TYR A 111 22.79 14.31 -1.26
CA TYR A 111 23.91 14.92 -0.52
C TYR A 111 24.85 15.65 -1.48
N LYS A 112 25.73 16.50 -0.96
CA LYS A 112 26.85 17.07 -1.71
C LYS A 112 28.16 16.39 -1.34
N GLN A 113 29.03 16.19 -2.32
CA GLN A 113 30.40 15.72 -2.09
C GLN A 113 31.34 16.49 -3.02
N GLY A 114 32.35 17.15 -2.45
CA GLY A 114 33.26 18.00 -3.24
C GLY A 114 32.54 19.15 -3.99
N GLY A 115 31.38 19.60 -3.49
CA GLY A 115 30.55 20.61 -4.14
C GLY A 115 29.53 20.07 -5.16
N GLU A 116 29.61 18.80 -5.55
CA GLU A 116 28.68 18.17 -6.50
C GLU A 116 27.49 17.53 -5.79
N ALA A 117 26.28 17.73 -6.33
CA ALA A 117 25.08 17.06 -5.84
C ALA A 117 25.04 15.59 -6.30
N LYS A 118 24.88 14.68 -5.35
CA LYS A 118 24.81 13.23 -5.55
C LYS A 118 23.55 12.66 -4.91
N ARG A 119 23.15 11.48 -5.40
CA ARG A 119 22.00 10.73 -4.90
C ARG A 119 22.36 9.28 -4.69
N TRP A 120 21.77 8.69 -3.67
CA TRP A 120 21.83 7.26 -3.40
C TRP A 120 20.44 6.73 -3.06
N ARG A 121 20.18 5.47 -3.43
CA ARG A 121 18.94 4.75 -3.09
C ARG A 121 19.29 3.33 -2.67
N GLY A 122 18.69 2.85 -1.59
CA GLY A 122 18.89 1.47 -1.12
C GLY A 122 18.11 1.14 0.14
N ALA A 123 18.40 0.01 0.76
CA ALA A 123 17.84 -0.35 2.06
C ALA A 123 18.41 0.56 3.15
N GLU A 124 17.61 0.90 4.17
CA GLU A 124 18.05 1.79 5.25
C GLU A 124 19.32 1.29 5.97
N ALA A 125 19.44 -0.03 6.14
CA ALA A 125 20.61 -0.67 6.73
C ALA A 125 21.92 -0.39 5.98
N ASP A 126 21.84 -0.17 4.67
CA ASP A 126 23.01 0.05 3.81
C ASP A 126 23.45 1.53 3.76
N MET A 127 22.63 2.44 4.29
CA MET A 127 22.85 3.88 4.15
C MET A 127 24.20 4.32 4.72
N ALA A 128 24.52 3.91 5.95
CA ALA A 128 25.74 4.33 6.63
C ALA A 128 27.04 3.83 5.96
N ALA A 129 26.94 2.76 5.16
CA ALA A 129 28.06 2.23 4.39
C ALA A 129 28.26 2.97 3.06
N ASN A 130 27.18 3.49 2.47
CA ASN A 130 27.17 4.04 1.11
C ASN A 130 27.23 5.57 1.05
N ILE A 131 26.90 6.27 2.15
CA ILE A 131 27.04 7.73 2.20
C ILE A 131 28.47 8.10 2.64
N PRO A 132 29.24 8.84 1.81
CA PRO A 132 30.61 9.24 2.14
C PRO A 132 30.70 10.06 3.43
N ALA A 133 31.82 9.96 4.14
CA ALA A 133 32.01 10.67 5.41
C ALA A 133 32.18 12.19 5.23
N ASP A 134 32.65 12.61 4.05
CA ASP A 134 32.79 14.01 3.65
C ASP A 134 31.52 14.57 2.97
N ALA A 135 30.43 13.79 2.95
CA ALA A 135 29.15 14.25 2.43
C ALA A 135 28.58 15.38 3.29
N THR A 136 28.14 16.45 2.64
CA THR A 136 27.46 17.60 3.26
C THR A 136 26.03 17.71 2.74
N GLU A 137 25.19 18.51 3.39
CA GLU A 137 23.78 18.71 2.98
C GLU A 137 23.01 17.39 2.79
N VAL A 138 23.24 16.42 3.68
CA VAL A 138 22.63 15.09 3.60
C VAL A 138 21.14 15.18 3.96
N VAL A 139 20.29 14.90 2.98
CA VAL A 139 18.84 14.81 3.13
C VAL A 139 18.41 13.39 2.79
N ALA A 140 17.82 12.69 3.75
CA ALA A 140 17.41 11.31 3.63
C ALA A 140 15.91 11.15 3.92
N THR A 141 15.22 10.47 3.00
CA THR A 141 13.79 10.14 3.12
C THR A 141 13.61 8.64 2.99
N ARG A 142 13.02 8.03 4.02
CA ARG A 142 12.53 6.65 3.99
C ARG A 142 11.13 6.64 3.38
N SER A 143 10.87 5.71 2.46
CA SER A 143 9.54 5.49 1.92
C SER A 143 9.08 4.04 2.04
N ASN A 144 7.77 3.86 2.16
CA ASN A 144 7.11 2.56 2.07
C ASN A 144 5.75 2.74 1.37
N SER A 145 5.50 2.01 0.30
CA SER A 145 4.22 1.99 -0.39
C SER A 145 3.76 0.55 -0.54
N ARG A 146 2.52 0.29 -0.12
CA ARG A 146 1.86 -0.99 -0.24
C ARG A 146 0.61 -0.82 -1.09
N THR A 147 0.47 -1.66 -2.11
CA THR A 147 -0.79 -1.87 -2.81
C THR A 147 -1.19 -3.32 -2.64
N GLU A 148 -2.32 -3.60 -2.02
CA GLU A 148 -2.70 -4.98 -1.68
C GLU A 148 -4.19 -5.28 -1.85
N THR A 149 -4.48 -6.56 -1.93
CA THR A 149 -5.82 -7.13 -1.87
C THR A 149 -5.75 -8.50 -1.17
N PHE A 150 -6.92 -9.04 -0.86
CA PHE A 150 -7.08 -10.31 -0.18
C PHE A 150 -8.03 -11.19 -0.98
N VAL A 151 -7.73 -12.48 -1.02
CA VAL A 151 -8.56 -13.48 -1.70
C VAL A 151 -8.70 -14.68 -0.78
N THR A 152 -9.93 -15.17 -0.61
CA THR A 152 -10.22 -16.31 0.26
C THR A 152 -10.72 -17.50 -0.55
N LEU A 153 -10.11 -18.67 -0.33
CA LEU A 153 -10.57 -19.96 -0.83
C LEU A 153 -11.16 -20.75 0.34
N GLY A 154 -12.46 -21.05 0.31
CA GLY A 154 -13.14 -21.78 1.39
C GLY A 154 -13.25 -20.97 2.69
N GLU A 155 -12.92 -21.59 3.83
CA GLU A 155 -13.00 -20.92 5.13
C GLU A 155 -11.87 -19.88 5.30
N PRO A 156 -12.14 -18.67 5.80
CA PRO A 156 -11.13 -17.62 5.96
C PRO A 156 -10.10 -17.97 7.05
N SER A 157 -8.86 -17.51 6.86
CA SER A 157 -7.79 -17.63 7.84
C SER A 157 -7.37 -16.25 8.37
N ALA A 158 -6.63 -16.23 9.49
CA ALA A 158 -6.16 -14.98 10.06
C ALA A 158 -5.12 -14.28 9.15
N ILE A 159 -5.27 -12.97 8.96
CA ILE A 159 -4.31 -12.14 8.22
C ILE A 159 -3.32 -11.52 9.20
N THR A 160 -2.04 -11.86 9.04
CA THR A 160 -0.96 -11.34 9.90
C THR A 160 -0.25 -10.15 9.23
N PRO A 161 -0.13 -8.98 9.88
CA PRO A 161 0.65 -7.86 9.36
C PRO A 161 2.16 -8.17 9.37
N THR A 162 2.88 -7.59 8.43
CA THR A 162 4.35 -7.71 8.28
C THR A 162 5.12 -6.81 9.26
N GLY A 163 4.45 -5.83 9.86
CA GLY A 163 5.05 -4.83 10.73
C GLY A 163 5.78 -3.72 9.98
N GLN A 164 5.57 -3.55 8.68
CA GLN A 164 6.30 -2.59 7.84
C GLN A 164 5.36 -1.68 7.04
N GLY A 165 5.58 -0.37 7.13
CA GLY A 165 4.74 0.59 6.40
C GLY A 165 3.36 0.74 7.02
N ILE A 166 2.39 1.20 6.22
CA ILE A 166 0.98 1.20 6.61
C ILE A 166 0.35 -0.12 6.15
N GLU A 167 -0.36 -0.82 7.04
CA GLU A 167 -1.01 -2.09 6.76
C GLU A 167 -2.44 -2.12 7.30
N LEU A 168 -3.33 -2.82 6.58
CA LEU A 168 -4.67 -3.13 7.05
C LEU A 168 -4.62 -4.35 7.99
N VAL A 169 -5.21 -4.19 9.17
CA VAL A 169 -5.49 -5.27 10.12
C VAL A 169 -7.02 -5.37 10.23
N PRO A 170 -7.63 -6.43 9.70
CA PRO A 170 -9.08 -6.55 9.69
C PRO A 170 -9.63 -6.81 11.09
N VAL A 171 -10.74 -6.13 11.43
CA VAL A 171 -11.64 -6.55 12.51
C VAL A 171 -12.81 -7.31 11.89
N THR A 172 -13.41 -6.74 10.84
CA THR A 172 -14.22 -7.43 9.84
C THR A 172 -13.31 -7.98 8.75
N HIS A 173 -13.54 -9.22 8.32
CA HIS A 173 -12.73 -9.86 7.28
C HIS A 173 -12.86 -9.11 5.94
N PRO A 174 -11.77 -8.84 5.19
CA PRO A 174 -11.81 -7.96 4.00
C PRO A 174 -12.53 -8.57 2.78
N ASN A 175 -12.86 -9.87 2.84
CA ASN A 175 -13.69 -10.55 1.85
C ASN A 175 -15.09 -10.93 2.39
N ASP A 176 -15.50 -10.35 3.52
CA ASP A 176 -16.81 -10.54 4.14
C ASP A 176 -17.49 -9.17 4.30
N LEU A 177 -17.82 -8.55 3.17
CA LEU A 177 -18.38 -7.21 3.09
C LEU A 177 -19.67 -7.24 2.28
N ALA A 178 -20.74 -6.68 2.83
CA ALA A 178 -22.04 -6.57 2.17
C ALA A 178 -22.52 -5.11 2.14
N ALA A 179 -23.28 -4.77 1.11
CA ALA A 179 -23.89 -3.45 0.98
C ALA A 179 -24.90 -3.20 2.10
N GLY A 180 -24.94 -1.96 2.61
CA GLY A 180 -25.73 -1.55 3.77
C GLY A 180 -25.12 -1.93 5.12
N GLU A 181 -24.11 -2.81 5.16
CA GLU A 181 -23.50 -3.27 6.40
C GLU A 181 -22.25 -2.46 6.79
N ALA A 182 -22.02 -2.35 8.10
CA ALA A 182 -20.84 -1.71 8.65
C ALA A 182 -19.70 -2.72 8.81
N ALA A 183 -18.54 -2.41 8.23
CA ALA A 183 -17.30 -3.15 8.44
C ALA A 183 -16.29 -2.29 9.21
N THR A 184 -15.56 -2.93 10.13
CA THR A 184 -14.52 -2.25 10.91
C THR A 184 -13.15 -2.80 10.55
N PHE A 185 -12.18 -1.90 10.45
CA PHE A 185 -10.78 -2.25 10.18
C PHE A 185 -9.88 -1.44 11.10
N LYS A 186 -8.60 -1.82 11.15
CA LYS A 186 -7.53 -1.02 11.75
C LYS A 186 -6.44 -0.77 10.72
N LEU A 187 -5.88 0.43 10.71
CA LEU A 187 -4.59 0.69 10.08
C LEU A 187 -3.51 0.71 11.15
N VAL A 188 -2.42 0.00 10.87
CA VAL A 188 -1.19 0.06 11.66
C VAL A 188 -0.09 0.67 10.80
N ARG A 189 0.83 1.39 11.45
CA ARG A 189 2.06 1.92 10.88
C ARG A 189 3.25 1.32 11.60
N ASP A 190 4.08 0.59 10.87
CA ASP A 190 5.27 -0.09 11.39
C ASP A 190 4.94 -0.89 12.68
N GLY A 191 3.82 -1.63 12.65
CA GLY A 191 3.33 -2.46 13.76
C GLY A 191 2.60 -1.73 14.90
N ARG A 192 2.45 -0.40 14.84
CA ARG A 192 1.74 0.40 15.86
C ARG A 192 0.42 0.98 15.31
N PRO A 193 -0.59 1.25 16.15
CA PRO A 193 -1.79 1.97 15.72
C PRO A 193 -1.49 3.22 14.91
N ALA A 194 -2.09 3.34 13.71
CA ALA A 194 -1.99 4.54 12.88
C ALA A 194 -3.20 5.44 13.17
N ALA A 195 -3.12 6.26 14.22
CA ALA A 195 -4.19 7.18 14.63
C ALA A 195 -4.25 8.47 13.80
N ASP A 196 -5.44 9.08 13.73
CA ASP A 196 -5.74 10.33 13.00
C ASP A 196 -5.28 10.32 11.54
N LEU A 197 -5.36 9.15 10.91
CA LEU A 197 -5.04 8.96 9.51
C LEU A 197 -6.33 9.09 8.70
N GLU A 198 -6.29 9.97 7.69
CA GLU A 198 -7.36 10.08 6.71
C GLU A 198 -7.36 8.85 5.78
N VAL A 199 -8.52 8.22 5.65
CA VAL A 199 -8.74 7.08 4.76
C VAL A 199 -9.75 7.49 3.69
N THR A 200 -9.28 7.62 2.46
CA THR A 200 -10.11 7.88 1.28
C THR A 200 -10.58 6.55 0.71
N ILE A 201 -11.87 6.44 0.42
CA ILE A 201 -12.48 5.23 -0.11
C ILE A 201 -13.30 5.59 -1.34
N ALA A 202 -13.09 4.90 -2.45
CA ALA A 202 -13.78 5.19 -3.69
C ALA A 202 -14.20 3.90 -4.40
N ARG A 203 -15.46 3.85 -4.83
CA ARG A 203 -16.01 2.73 -5.58
C ARG A 203 -15.55 2.76 -7.03
N GLY A 204 -15.20 1.60 -7.59
CA GLY A 204 -14.93 1.41 -9.00
C GLY A 204 -16.13 1.76 -9.90
N GLY A 205 -15.88 1.96 -11.19
CA GLY A 205 -16.95 2.18 -12.18
C GLY A 205 -17.39 3.65 -12.35
N THR A 206 -16.60 4.61 -11.87
CA THR A 206 -16.88 6.05 -12.03
C THR A 206 -17.01 6.49 -13.50
N ARG A 207 -16.45 5.75 -14.45
CA ARG A 207 -16.65 6.00 -15.90
C ARG A 207 -18.12 5.89 -16.33
N TYR A 208 -18.94 5.18 -15.58
CA TYR A 208 -20.35 4.90 -15.89
C TYR A 208 -21.30 5.51 -14.86
N ARG A 209 -20.83 6.45 -14.03
CA ARG A 209 -21.64 7.16 -13.02
C ARG A 209 -21.27 8.64 -12.99
N ASP A 210 -22.23 9.50 -12.64
CA ASP A 210 -22.01 10.94 -12.56
C ASP A 210 -21.37 11.37 -11.23
N ASN A 211 -21.46 10.54 -10.18
CA ASN A 211 -20.86 10.78 -8.87
C ASN A 211 -19.63 9.87 -8.67
N PRO A 212 -18.47 10.42 -8.24
CA PRO A 212 -17.30 9.63 -7.86
C PRO A 212 -17.55 8.59 -6.75
N GLU A 213 -18.58 8.79 -5.91
CA GLU A 213 -18.89 7.95 -4.74
C GLU A 213 -17.65 7.75 -3.85
N GLU A 214 -16.95 8.87 -3.61
CA GLU A 214 -15.79 8.92 -2.73
C GLU A 214 -16.23 9.35 -1.33
N MET A 215 -15.75 8.63 -0.32
CA MET A 215 -15.96 8.92 1.09
C MET A 215 -14.63 8.97 1.83
N THR A 216 -14.61 9.76 2.89
CA THR A 216 -13.44 9.91 3.75
C THR A 216 -13.82 9.60 5.19
N VAL A 217 -13.02 8.75 5.82
CA VAL A 217 -13.11 8.46 7.26
C VAL A 217 -11.76 8.71 7.91
N ARG A 218 -11.71 8.82 9.24
CA ARG A 218 -10.46 8.95 9.98
C ARG A 218 -10.30 7.81 10.97
N THR A 219 -9.05 7.37 11.14
CA THR A 219 -8.74 6.37 12.14
C THR A 219 -8.76 6.95 13.56
N GLY A 220 -9.30 6.20 14.51
CA GLY A 220 -9.28 6.51 15.93
C GLY A 220 -7.91 6.29 16.57
N ALA A 221 -7.83 6.50 17.89
CA ALA A 221 -6.59 6.40 18.66
C ALA A 221 -5.91 5.02 18.59
N ASP A 222 -6.69 3.95 18.41
CA ASP A 222 -6.21 2.58 18.25
C ASP A 222 -6.01 2.17 16.78
N GLY A 223 -6.11 3.13 15.85
CA GLY A 223 -5.99 2.93 14.40
C GLY A 223 -7.27 2.42 13.75
N SER A 224 -8.37 2.23 14.50
CA SER A 224 -9.63 1.70 13.97
C SER A 224 -10.43 2.71 13.16
N PHE A 225 -11.15 2.23 12.15
CA PHE A 225 -12.15 3.00 11.42
C PHE A 225 -13.28 2.07 10.97
N THR A 226 -14.48 2.64 10.81
CA THR A 226 -15.68 1.90 10.38
C THR A 226 -16.22 2.53 9.10
N VAL A 227 -16.66 1.67 8.19
CA VAL A 227 -17.24 2.05 6.90
C VAL A 227 -18.57 1.32 6.76
N THR A 228 -19.64 2.05 6.48
CA THR A 228 -20.89 1.45 6.00
C THR A 228 -20.87 1.48 4.48
N TRP A 229 -20.88 0.31 3.84
CA TRP A 229 -20.73 0.21 2.40
C TRP A 229 -22.05 0.56 1.71
N PRO A 230 -22.11 1.62 0.90
CA PRO A 230 -23.40 2.06 0.36
C PRO A 230 -23.95 1.11 -0.72
N GLU A 231 -23.07 0.52 -1.53
CA GLU A 231 -23.44 -0.20 -2.74
C GLU A 231 -22.49 -1.38 -2.99
N PRO A 232 -22.90 -2.41 -3.75
CA PRO A 232 -22.01 -3.50 -4.14
C PRO A 232 -20.94 -3.04 -5.14
N GLY A 233 -19.78 -3.70 -5.14
CA GLY A 233 -18.72 -3.54 -6.14
C GLY A 233 -17.32 -3.52 -5.53
N LEU A 234 -16.32 -3.32 -6.39
CA LEU A 234 -14.94 -3.14 -5.95
C LEU A 234 -14.74 -1.72 -5.40
N TYR A 235 -14.08 -1.63 -4.25
CA TYR A 235 -13.68 -0.39 -3.60
C TYR A 235 -12.17 -0.31 -3.46
N TRP A 236 -11.64 0.88 -3.70
CA TRP A 236 -10.26 1.23 -3.42
C TRP A 236 -10.20 2.06 -2.15
N MET A 237 -9.28 1.73 -1.26
CA MET A 237 -9.03 2.44 -0.01
C MET A 237 -7.60 2.97 -0.03
N ASN A 238 -7.39 4.23 0.31
CA ASN A 238 -6.07 4.83 0.43
C ASN A 238 -5.89 5.53 1.76
N ALA A 239 -4.69 5.40 2.30
CA ALA A 239 -4.25 6.18 3.43
C ALA A 239 -2.75 6.48 3.25
N SER A 240 -2.32 7.69 3.58
CA SER A 240 -0.91 8.06 3.47
C SER A 240 -0.47 9.01 4.57
N VAL A 241 0.80 8.93 4.93
CA VAL A 241 1.42 9.78 5.93
C VAL A 241 2.74 10.29 5.41
N ARG A 242 3.03 11.57 5.68
CA ARG A 242 4.36 12.15 5.51
C ARG A 242 4.76 12.82 6.81
N THR A 243 5.93 12.47 7.33
CA THR A 243 6.52 13.14 8.49
C THR A 243 7.87 13.74 8.09
N PRO A 244 8.14 15.00 8.48
CA PRO A 244 9.47 15.59 8.29
C PRO A 244 10.51 14.83 9.11
N ALA A 245 11.79 15.02 8.77
CA ALA A 245 12.88 14.54 9.61
C ALA A 245 12.81 15.22 10.99
N SER A 246 13.18 14.49 12.05
CA SER A 246 13.18 15.01 13.43
C SER A 246 14.29 14.36 14.25
N GLY A 247 15.28 15.15 14.67
CA GLY A 247 16.48 14.64 15.33
C GLY A 247 17.17 13.58 14.46
N ASP A 248 17.35 12.39 15.01
CA ASP A 248 17.96 11.24 14.31
C ASP A 248 16.95 10.48 13.42
N GLN A 249 15.67 10.84 13.42
CA GLN A 249 14.66 10.20 12.56
C GLN A 249 14.66 10.80 11.16
N LEU A 250 14.76 9.92 10.16
CA LEU A 250 14.63 10.29 8.76
C LEU A 250 13.25 10.88 8.48
N ALA A 251 13.16 11.74 7.45
CA ALA A 251 11.88 12.04 6.86
C ALA A 251 11.23 10.74 6.38
N TYR A 252 9.92 10.62 6.53
CA TYR A 252 9.19 9.39 6.24
C TYR A 252 7.97 9.66 5.38
N SER A 253 7.76 8.83 4.37
CA SER A 253 6.54 8.83 3.57
C SER A 253 6.03 7.40 3.48
N ALA A 254 4.81 7.14 3.95
CA ALA A 254 4.17 5.84 3.75
C ALA A 254 2.80 5.97 3.08
N ALA A 255 2.45 4.98 2.27
CA ALA A 255 1.16 4.89 1.60
C ALA A 255 0.63 3.46 1.61
N TYR A 256 -0.67 3.34 1.85
CA TYR A 256 -1.45 2.12 1.73
C TYR A 256 -2.50 2.31 0.63
N ASN A 257 -2.65 1.31 -0.22
CA ASN A 257 -3.71 1.21 -1.21
C ASN A 257 -4.31 -0.20 -1.12
N GLY A 258 -5.56 -0.32 -0.65
CA GLY A 258 -6.28 -1.57 -0.55
C GLY A 258 -7.35 -1.69 -1.62
N VAL A 259 -7.60 -2.91 -2.10
CA VAL A 259 -8.78 -3.23 -2.91
C VAL A 259 -9.61 -4.29 -2.20
N VAL A 260 -10.89 -4.02 -2.01
CA VAL A 260 -11.88 -4.93 -1.41
C VAL A 260 -13.12 -5.01 -2.28
N GLU A 261 -13.85 -6.11 -2.20
CA GLU A 261 -15.13 -6.33 -2.88
C GLU A 261 -16.26 -6.29 -1.86
N VAL A 262 -17.31 -5.54 -2.17
CA VAL A 262 -18.56 -5.50 -1.42
C VAL A 262 -19.62 -6.23 -2.23
N LEU A 263 -20.25 -7.23 -1.62
CA LEU A 263 -21.32 -8.02 -2.24
C LEU A 263 -22.71 -7.42 -1.96
N PRO A 264 -23.76 -7.82 -2.72
CA PRO A 264 -25.14 -7.41 -2.47
C PRO A 264 -25.70 -7.81 -1.10
#